data_AF-A0A399ZPF7-F1
#
_entry.id   AF-A0A399ZPF7-F1
#
_cell.length_a   1.000
_cell.length_b   1.000
_cell.length_c   1.000
_cell.angle_alpha   90.00
_cell.angle_beta   90.00
_cell.angle_gamma   90.00
#
_symmetry.space_group_name_H-M   'P 1'
#
loop_
_entity.id
_entity.type
_entity.pdbx_description
1 polymer ?
#
loop_
_entity_poly.entity_id
_entity_poly.type
_entity_poly.pdbx_seq_one_letter_code
_entity_poly.pdbx_strand_id
1 'polypeptide(L)'
;MPSPALKSVSYTDLFSAVGKFVTSKKLQDVCVMEFEEGVIVTGVIVYETPTGYQRRQDTFVFAGDELRLLIETGNPKRSPFRR
;
A
#
# COMPACT_ATOMS: atom_id res chain seq x y z
N MET A 1 -11.83 9.26 13.62
CA MET A 1 -11.40 8.42 14.75
C MET A 1 -10.56 7.29 14.19
N PRO A 2 -9.40 6.93 14.77
CA PRO A 2 -8.59 5.83 14.25
C PRO A 2 -9.39 4.53 14.28
N SER A 3 -9.28 3.76 13.19
CA SER A 3 -9.90 2.44 13.05
C SER A 3 -9.56 1.54 14.25
N PRO A 4 -10.50 0.72 14.75
CA PRO A 4 -10.23 -0.25 15.82
C PRO A 4 -9.07 -1.22 15.48
N ALA A 5 -8.84 -1.55 14.21
CA ALA A 5 -7.69 -2.34 13.77
C ALA A 5 -6.35 -1.59 13.89
N LEU A 6 -6.38 -0.26 13.81
CA LEU A 6 -5.22 0.63 13.91
C LEU A 6 -4.96 1.12 15.35
N LYS A 7 -5.85 0.86 16.32
CA LYS A 7 -5.69 1.35 17.70
C LYS A 7 -4.42 0.85 18.40
N SER A 8 -3.90 -0.32 18.03
CA SER A 8 -2.68 -0.88 18.59
C SER A 8 -1.43 -0.59 17.76
N VAL A 9 -1.57 0.09 16.62
CA VAL A 9 -0.50 0.33 15.65
C VAL A 9 -0.12 1.80 15.69
N SER A 10 1.16 2.09 15.89
CA SER A 10 1.66 3.45 15.76
C SER A 10 1.52 3.92 14.31
N TYR A 11 0.98 5.12 14.12
CA TYR A 11 0.93 5.78 12.81
C TYR A 11 2.32 5.86 12.13
N THR A 12 3.37 6.03 12.92
CA THR A 12 4.75 6.05 12.43
C THR A 12 5.15 4.71 11.84
N ASP A 13 4.83 3.61 12.52
CA ASP A 13 5.17 2.25 12.07
C ASP A 13 4.37 1.89 10.81
N LEU A 14 3.09 2.27 10.80
CA LEU A 14 2.22 2.13 9.64
C LEU A 14 2.80 2.81 8.39
N PHE A 15 3.07 4.12 8.46
CA PHE A 15 3.57 4.86 7.31
C PHE A 15 4.99 4.44 6.91
N SER A 16 5.83 4.04 7.87
CA SER A 16 7.15 3.46 7.58
C SER A 16 7.02 2.17 6.77
N ALA A 17 6.11 1.28 7.17
CA ALA A 17 5.85 0.03 6.47
C ALA A 17 5.23 0.24 5.09
N VAL A 18 4.26 1.16 4.99
CA VAL A 18 3.65 1.55 3.71
C VAL A 18 4.70 2.17 2.77
N GLY A 19 5.59 3.02 3.28
CA GLY A 19 6.68 3.61 2.48
C GLY A 19 7.64 2.56 1.93
N LYS A 20 8.02 1.56 2.73
CA LYS A 20 8.83 0.42 2.26
C LYS A 20 8.11 -0.37 1.17
N PHE A 21 6.81 -0.62 1.34
CA PHE A 21 5.99 -1.33 0.35
C PHE A 21 5.83 -0.54 -0.95
N VAL A 22 5.54 0.76 -0.88
CA VAL A 22 5.48 1.67 -2.03
C VAL A 22 6.79 1.62 -2.82
N THR A 23 7.91 1.68 -2.11
CA THR A 23 9.25 1.62 -2.70
C THR A 23 9.51 0.28 -3.38
N SER A 24 9.15 -0.84 -2.75
CA SER A 24 9.34 -2.18 -3.32
C SER A 24 8.51 -2.41 -4.59
N LYS A 25 7.34 -1.76 -4.66
CA LYS A 25 6.44 -1.82 -5.82
C LYS A 25 6.71 -0.75 -6.87
N LYS A 26 7.66 0.16 -6.64
CA LYS A 26 7.97 1.32 -7.50
C LYS A 26 6.72 2.16 -7.83
N LEU A 27 5.83 2.32 -6.85
CA LEU A 27 4.63 3.13 -7.02
C LEU A 27 5.01 4.62 -6.99
N GLN A 28 4.40 5.38 -7.89
CA GLN A 28 4.42 6.84 -7.96
C GLN A 28 3.00 7.37 -7.69
N ASP A 29 2.86 8.67 -7.45
CA ASP A 29 1.56 9.33 -7.21
C ASP A 29 0.69 8.57 -6.20
N VAL A 30 1.27 8.27 -5.04
CA VAL A 30 0.66 7.37 -4.05
C VAL A 30 -0.40 8.08 -3.23
N CYS A 31 -1.56 7.45 -3.12
CA CYS A 31 -2.64 7.79 -2.20
C CYS A 31 -2.79 6.69 -1.15
N VAL A 32 -2.85 7.08 0.12
CA VAL A 32 -3.09 6.18 1.25
C VAL A 32 -4.39 6.61 1.92
N MET A 33 -5.36 5.70 2.02
CA MET A 33 -6.67 5.97 2.63
C MET A 33 -6.94 4.97 3.75
N GLU A 34 -7.36 5.48 4.90
CA GLU A 34 -7.77 4.64 6.03
C GLU A 34 -9.27 4.34 5.96
N PHE A 35 -9.64 3.13 6.37
CA PHE A 35 -11.03 2.73 6.59
C PHE A 35 -11.13 1.94 7.91
N GLU A 36 -12.34 1.62 8.35
CA GLU A 36 -12.59 1.03 9.69
C GLU A 36 -11.79 -0.24 9.99
N GLU A 37 -11.38 -1.01 8.98
CA GLU A 37 -10.68 -2.28 9.18
C GLU A 37 -9.28 -2.31 8.55
N GLY A 38 -8.77 -1.17 8.05
CA GLY A 38 -7.41 -1.12 7.53
C GLY A 38 -7.09 0.06 6.62
N VAL A 39 -6.25 -0.20 5.61
CA VAL A 39 -5.68 0.83 4.73
C VAL A 39 -5.71 0.42 3.28
N ILE A 40 -6.04 1.35 2.40
CA ILE A 40 -5.94 1.23 0.94
C ILE A 40 -4.74 2.05 0.48
N VAL A 41 -3.86 1.44 -0.30
CA VAL A 41 -2.72 2.06 -0.96
C VAL A 41 -2.94 1.99 -2.46
N THR A 42 -3.12 3.14 -3.09
CA THR A 42 -3.24 3.26 -4.54
C THR A 42 -2.05 4.03 -5.08
N GLY A 43 -1.48 3.59 -6.20
CA GLY A 43 -0.42 4.32 -6.87
C GLY A 43 -0.34 3.99 -8.35
N VAL A 44 0.50 4.71 -9.06
CA VAL A 44 0.77 4.55 -10.48
C VAL A 44 2.12 3.89 -10.67
N ILE A 45 2.16 2.83 -11.47
CA ILE A 45 3.39 2.25 -11.99
C ILE A 45 3.59 2.79 -13.39
N VAL A 46 4.72 3.47 -13.60
CA VAL A 46 5.16 3.88 -14.93
C VAL A 46 6.13 2.82 -15.43
N TYR A 47 5.86 2.27 -16.61
CA TYR A 47 6.77 1.34 -17.28
C TYR A 47 7.01 1.78 -18.71
N GLU A 48 8.24 1.56 -19.14
CA GLU A 48 8.67 1.87 -20.50
C GLU A 48 8.19 0.78 -21.46
N THR A 49 7.71 1.21 -22.61
CA THR A 49 7.31 0.36 -23.73
C THR A 49 8.08 0.79 -24.98
N PRO A 50 8.19 -0.07 -26.00
CA PRO A 50 8.85 0.31 -27.27
C PRO A 50 8.28 1.58 -27.94
N THR A 51 7.09 1.99 -27.54
CA THR A 51 6.34 3.14 -28.06
C THR A 51 6.30 4.34 -27.11
N GLY A 52 6.96 4.29 -25.95
CA GLY A 52 6.99 5.38 -24.97
C GLY A 52 6.79 4.92 -23.52
N TYR A 53 5.96 5.63 -22.77
CA TYR A 53 5.65 5.29 -21.37
C TYR A 53 4.18 4.92 -21.23
N GLN A 54 3.91 3.82 -20.52
CA GLN A 54 2.58 3.48 -20.07
C GLN A 54 2.46 3.65 -18.55
N ARG A 55 1.26 4.04 -18.12
CA ARG A 55 0.91 4.22 -16.73
C ARG A 55 -0.16 3.19 -16.37
N ARG A 56 0.07 2.44 -15.30
CA ARG A 56 -0.93 1.51 -14.74
C ARG A 56 -1.20 1.87 -13.29
N GLN A 57 -2.46 2.12 -12.97
CA GLN A 57 -2.88 2.30 -11.60
C GLN A 57 -3.03 0.93 -10.92
N ASP A 58 -2.31 0.73 -9.83
CA ASP A 58 -2.39 -0.47 -8.99
C ASP A 58 -2.95 -0.05 -7.62
N THR A 59 -3.91 -0.84 -7.10
CA THR A 59 -4.52 -0.62 -5.78
C THR A 59 -4.28 -1.83 -4.91
N PHE A 60 -3.92 -1.60 -3.65
CA PHE A 60 -3.67 -2.63 -2.64
C PHE A 60 -4.51 -2.31 -1.42
N VAL A 61 -5.29 -3.28 -0.96
CA VAL A 61 -6.10 -3.15 0.25
C VAL A 61 -5.44 -3.99 1.31
N PHE A 62 -5.19 -3.45 2.50
CA PHE A 62 -4.65 -4.17 3.65
C PHE A 62 -5.67 -4.13 4.78
N ALA A 63 -6.20 -5.29 5.16
CA ALA A 63 -7.03 -5.44 6.35
C ALA A 63 -6.16 -5.56 7.61
N GLY A 64 -6.77 -5.47 8.80
CA GLY A 64 -6.08 -5.38 10.09
C GLY A 64 -4.95 -6.40 10.34
N ASP A 65 -5.16 -7.68 10.03
CA ASP A 65 -4.11 -8.70 10.21
C ASP A 65 -2.99 -8.58 9.17
N GLU A 66 -3.34 -8.16 7.95
CA GLU A 66 -2.38 -7.95 6.87
C GLU A 66 -1.55 -6.69 7.08
N LEU A 67 -2.10 -5.70 7.78
CA LEU A 67 -1.39 -4.51 8.25
C LEU A 67 -0.31 -4.86 9.26
N ARG A 68 -0.59 -5.77 10.19
CA ARG A 68 0.43 -6.28 11.12
C ARG A 68 1.56 -6.98 10.37
N LEU A 69 1.21 -7.85 9.43
CA LEU A 69 2.19 -8.51 8.55
C LEU A 69 3.00 -7.51 7.72
N LEU A 70 2.35 -6.45 7.20
CA LEU A 70 3.01 -5.37 6.46
C LEU A 70 4.04 -4.65 7.34
N ILE A 71 3.72 -4.39 8.61
CA ILE A 71 4.61 -3.71 9.56
C ILE A 71 5.79 -4.60 9.96
N GLU A 72 5.52 -5.86 10.28
CA GLU A 72 6.54 -6.81 10.71
C GLU A 72 7.51 -7.18 9.57
N THR A 73 7.00 -7.40 8.36
CA THR A 73 7.80 -7.89 7.23
C THR A 73 8.28 -6.80 6.28
N GLY A 74 7.62 -5.64 6.27
CA GLY A 74 7.93 -4.50 5.40
C GLY A 74 7.68 -4.73 3.90
N ASN A 75 7.37 -5.96 3.45
CA ASN A 75 7.19 -6.28 2.03
C ASN A 75 6.39 -7.57 1.78
N PRO A 76 5.09 -7.59 2.08
CA PRO A 76 4.25 -8.74 1.74
C PRO A 76 4.19 -8.90 0.21
N LYS A 77 4.44 -10.12 -0.28
CA LYS A 77 4.24 -10.49 -1.69
C LYS A 77 2.75 -10.38 -2.01
N ARG A 78 2.32 -9.18 -2.43
CA ARG A 78 0.92 -8.88 -2.73
C ARG A 78 0.71 -8.52 -4.21
N SER A 79 -0.38 -9.01 -4.77
CA SER A 79 -0.89 -8.61 -6.08
C SER A 79 -1.83 -7.42 -5.95
N PRO A 80 -1.91 -6.54 -6.96
CA PRO A 80 -2.89 -5.46 -6.98
C PRO A 80 -4.31 -6.04 -7.03
N PHE A 81 -5.21 -5.43 -6.29
CA PHE A 81 -6.64 -5.67 -6.39
C PHE A 81 -7.12 -5.24 -7.78
N ARG A 82 -7.72 -6.16 -8.53
CA ARG A 82 -8.32 -5.91 -9.84
C ARG A 82 -9.82 -6.22 -9.74
N ARG A 83 -10.65 -5.25 -10.11
CA ARG A 83 -12.07 -5.49 -10.38
C ARG A 83 -12.23 -6.16 -11.74
#